data_AF-A0A6G1YTP9-F1
#
_entry.id   AF-A0A6G1YTP9-F1
#
_cell.length_a   1.000
_cell.length_b   1.000
_cell.length_c   1.000
_cell.angle_alpha   90.00
_cell.angle_beta   90.00
_cell.angle_gamma   90.00
#
_symmetry.space_group_name_H-M   'P 1'
#
loop_
_entity.id
_entity.type
_entity.pdbx_description
1 polymer ?
#
loop_
_entity_poly.entity_id
_entity_poly.type
_entity_poly.pdbx_seq_one_letter_code
_entity_poly.pdbx_strand_id
1 'polypeptide(L)'
;MPMERVVLDKDIRYIDNNGNLLRSRAEFSVSKLLSFLGITYEYDASLSFKDGTSAKIDFKTGNRYIEIVDSNADMDKFKLIKKELPDVDVIALGHSKYAAKVNELDSLFFYDSNHSSHSGSIFIEDPSLAFDYAHILPQVEKCSILHGHTSTVMVEIIGQMTNNLVIDFSEAKKIIKDTLNVIDHKFFINKKYLQNEDDLYYFISFDGP
;
A
#
# COMPACT_ATOMS: atom_id res chain seq x y z
N MET A 1 -16.34 -3.44 -35.11
CA MET A 1 -16.74 -3.59 -33.69
C MET A 1 -16.66 -2.23 -33.05
N PRO A 2 -17.69 -1.76 -32.33
CA PRO A 2 -17.61 -0.47 -31.67
C PRO A 2 -16.56 -0.56 -30.56
N MET A 3 -15.62 0.37 -30.57
CA MET A 3 -14.57 0.47 -29.57
C MET A 3 -15.22 0.79 -28.22
N GLU A 4 -15.27 -0.17 -27.29
CA GLU A 4 -15.70 0.08 -25.92
C GLU A 4 -14.82 1.19 -25.34
N ARG A 5 -15.45 2.33 -25.04
CA ARG A 5 -14.76 3.46 -24.42
C ARG A 5 -14.48 3.07 -22.98
N VAL A 6 -13.19 2.87 -22.66
CA VAL A 6 -12.74 2.65 -21.27
C VAL A 6 -13.14 3.87 -20.45
N VAL A 7 -14.03 3.66 -19.48
CA VAL A 7 -14.45 4.70 -18.52
C VAL A 7 -13.25 5.02 -17.64
N LEU A 8 -12.76 6.26 -17.71
CA LEU A 8 -11.69 6.74 -16.84
C LEU A 8 -12.31 7.27 -15.55
N ASP A 9 -11.55 7.32 -14.45
CA ASP A 9 -12.03 7.87 -13.18
C ASP A 9 -12.57 9.31 -13.32
N LYS A 10 -12.02 10.05 -14.28
CA LYS A 10 -12.43 11.40 -14.71
C LYS A 10 -13.84 11.49 -15.29
N ASP A 11 -14.38 10.36 -15.77
CA ASP A 11 -15.72 10.26 -16.35
C ASP A 11 -16.78 9.97 -15.27
N ILE A 12 -16.37 9.66 -14.03
CA ILE A 12 -17.24 9.36 -12.90
C ILE A 12 -17.43 10.62 -12.05
N ARG A 13 -18.68 10.92 -11.70
CA ARG A 13 -19.01 12.03 -10.79
C ARG A 13 -19.15 11.50 -9.36
N TYR A 14 -18.33 12.02 -8.46
CA TYR A 14 -18.39 11.70 -7.03
C TYR A 14 -19.14 12.80 -6.27
N ILE A 15 -20.29 12.46 -5.69
CA ILE A 15 -21.10 13.41 -4.91
C ILE A 15 -21.23 12.89 -3.49
N ASP A 16 -20.78 13.68 -2.50
CA ASP A 16 -20.85 13.31 -1.10
C ASP A 16 -22.25 13.58 -0.48
N ASN A 17 -22.40 13.24 0.80
CA ASN A 17 -23.66 13.44 1.52
C ASN A 17 -23.99 14.94 1.75
N ASN A 18 -23.00 15.82 1.60
CA ASN A 18 -23.12 17.27 1.76
C ASN A 18 -23.41 17.97 0.42
N GLY A 19 -23.48 17.22 -0.69
CA GLY A 19 -23.71 17.73 -2.03
C GLY A 19 -22.46 18.27 -2.73
N ASN A 20 -21.26 18.04 -2.18
CA ASN A 20 -20.01 18.45 -2.82
C ASN A 20 -19.68 17.53 -4.00
N LEU A 21 -19.22 18.13 -5.10
CA LEU A 21 -18.67 17.40 -6.24
C LEU A 21 -17.17 17.20 -6.04
N LEU A 22 -16.79 15.96 -5.79
CA LEU A 22 -15.42 15.54 -5.54
C LEU A 22 -14.71 15.16 -6.85
N ARG A 23 -13.41 15.42 -6.90
CA ARG A 23 -12.54 15.26 -8.06
C ARG A 23 -11.98 13.86 -8.23
N SER A 24 -11.89 13.08 -7.15
CA SER A 24 -11.36 11.71 -7.21
C SER A 24 -12.09 10.74 -6.30
N ARG A 25 -11.91 9.43 -6.57
CA ARG A 25 -12.38 8.35 -5.70
C ARG A 25 -11.78 8.43 -4.29
N ALA A 26 -10.55 8.93 -4.19
CA ALA A 26 -9.83 9.10 -2.93
C ALA A 26 -10.53 10.15 -2.05
N GLU A 27 -10.80 11.33 -2.62
CA GLU A 27 -11.59 12.37 -1.97
C GLU A 27 -12.96 11.83 -1.53
N PHE A 28 -13.64 11.05 -2.39
CA PHE A 28 -14.91 10.43 -2.03
C PHE A 28 -14.81 9.47 -0.85
N SER A 29 -13.77 8.65 -0.82
CA SER A 29 -13.54 7.71 0.29
C SER A 29 -13.30 8.45 1.60
N VAL A 30 -12.50 9.53 1.57
CA VAL A 30 -12.26 10.38 2.74
C VAL A 30 -13.55 11.08 3.19
N SER A 31 -14.36 11.60 2.26
CA SER A 31 -15.65 12.22 2.58
C SER A 31 -16.60 11.26 3.30
N LYS A 32 -16.64 9.99 2.86
CA LYS A 32 -17.44 8.92 3.46
C LYS A 32 -16.91 8.53 4.84
N LEU A 33 -15.59 8.47 5.01
CA LEU A 33 -14.96 8.21 6.30
C LEU A 33 -15.29 9.32 7.33
N LEU A 34 -15.11 10.58 6.95
CA LEU A 34 -15.43 11.72 7.81
C LEU A 34 -16.91 11.73 8.19
N SER A 35 -17.79 11.50 7.21
CA SER A 35 -19.23 11.38 7.44
C SER A 35 -19.57 10.21 8.38
N PHE A 36 -18.94 9.04 8.20
CA PHE A 36 -19.14 7.86 9.03
C PHE A 36 -18.74 8.11 10.49
N LEU A 37 -17.65 8.85 10.70
CA LEU A 37 -17.18 9.23 12.03
C LEU A 37 -17.96 10.39 12.66
N GLY A 38 -18.95 10.97 11.95
CA GLY A 38 -19.69 12.13 12.42
C GLY A 38 -18.87 13.43 12.45
N ILE A 39 -17.77 13.48 11.69
CA ILE A 39 -16.88 14.64 11.61
C ILE A 39 -17.38 15.59 10.53
N THR A 40 -17.69 16.83 10.91
CA THR A 40 -18.04 17.90 9.98
C THR A 40 -16.80 18.40 9.25
N TYR A 41 -16.92 18.63 7.94
CA TYR A 41 -15.83 19.15 7.12
C TYR A 41 -16.30 20.18 6.11
N GLU A 42 -15.37 21.07 5.75
CA GLU A 42 -15.46 21.98 4.61
C GLU A 42 -14.62 21.37 3.48
N TYR A 43 -15.23 21.20 2.30
CA TYR A 43 -14.54 20.72 1.10
C TYR A 43 -14.04 21.90 0.26
N ASP A 44 -12.86 21.77 -0.33
CA ASP A 44 -12.20 22.82 -1.14
C ASP A 44 -11.97 24.13 -0.35
N ALA A 45 -11.50 23.97 0.89
CA ALA A 45 -11.27 25.08 1.81
C ALA A 45 -10.11 25.97 1.33
N SER A 46 -10.21 27.28 1.60
CA SER A 46 -9.13 28.23 1.29
C SER A 46 -8.17 28.38 2.46
N LEU A 47 -6.88 28.28 2.17
CA LEU A 47 -5.79 28.48 3.12
C LEU A 47 -4.94 29.67 2.67
N SER A 48 -4.93 30.74 3.46
CA SER A 48 -4.19 31.97 3.16
C SER A 48 -2.74 31.90 3.60
N PHE A 49 -1.83 32.34 2.74
CA PHE A 49 -0.41 32.47 3.00
C PHE A 49 -0.04 33.87 3.51
N LYS A 50 1.15 33.99 4.09
CA LYS A 50 1.66 35.26 4.65
C LYS A 50 1.88 36.35 3.60
N ASP A 51 2.10 35.96 2.35
CA ASP A 51 2.29 36.87 1.21
C ASP A 51 0.97 37.37 0.59
N GLY A 52 -0.18 36.98 1.16
CA GLY A 52 -1.51 37.35 0.69
C GLY A 52 -2.07 36.44 -0.41
N THR A 53 -1.30 35.43 -0.86
CA THR A 53 -1.82 34.41 -1.77
C THR A 53 -2.64 33.35 -1.00
N SER A 54 -3.35 32.48 -1.71
CA SER A 54 -4.13 31.39 -1.08
C SER A 54 -4.04 30.10 -1.86
N ALA A 55 -3.98 28.96 -1.16
CA ALA A 55 -4.14 27.64 -1.73
C ALA A 55 -5.53 27.06 -1.43
N LYS A 56 -5.97 26.12 -2.27
CA LYS A 56 -7.13 25.28 -2.03
C LYS A 56 -6.66 23.94 -1.47
N ILE A 57 -7.24 23.55 -0.33
CA ILE A 57 -7.00 22.28 0.34
C ILE A 57 -8.29 21.47 0.39
N ASP A 58 -8.18 20.16 0.20
CA ASP A 58 -9.34 19.34 -0.14
C ASP A 58 -10.34 19.23 1.01
N PHE A 59 -9.89 18.99 2.24
CA PHE A 59 -10.77 18.95 3.40
C PHE A 59 -10.22 19.76 4.56
N LYS A 60 -11.13 20.44 5.26
CA LYS A 60 -10.87 21.09 6.54
C LYS A 60 -11.86 20.59 7.58
N THR A 61 -11.36 20.15 8.72
CA THR A 61 -12.15 19.69 9.87
C THR A 61 -11.70 20.43 11.14
N GLY A 62 -12.52 21.37 11.61
CA GLY A 62 -12.13 22.29 12.69
C GLY A 62 -10.93 23.13 12.28
N ASN A 63 -9.80 22.97 12.99
CA ASN A 63 -8.54 23.65 12.71
C ASN A 63 -7.50 22.76 12.00
N ARG A 64 -7.93 21.60 11.50
CA ARG A 64 -7.07 20.61 10.82
C ARG A 64 -7.43 20.48 9.36
N TYR A 65 -6.45 20.09 8.55
CA TYR A 65 -6.58 20.03 7.11
C TYR A 65 -6.10 18.69 6.55
N ILE A 66 -6.72 18.24 5.46
CA ILE A 66 -6.39 17.01 4.75
C ILE A 66 -6.25 17.36 3.27
N GLU A 67 -5.12 16.97 2.70
CA GLU A 67 -4.80 17.10 1.28
C GLU A 67 -4.74 15.71 0.63
N ILE A 68 -5.37 15.53 -0.52
CA ILE A 68 -5.38 14.30 -1.30
C ILE A 68 -4.33 14.43 -2.41
N VAL A 69 -3.36 13.52 -2.40
CA VAL A 69 -2.21 13.57 -3.28
C VAL A 69 -2.35 12.52 -4.38
N ASP A 70 -2.99 12.94 -5.47
CA ASP A 70 -3.21 12.11 -6.67
C ASP A 70 -2.24 12.46 -7.81
N SER A 71 -1.51 13.57 -7.69
CA SER A 71 -0.54 14.03 -8.68
C SER A 71 0.74 14.62 -8.05
N ASN A 72 1.78 14.80 -8.88
CA ASN A 72 2.98 15.52 -8.45
C ASN A 72 2.66 16.98 -8.08
N ALA A 73 1.66 17.60 -8.70
CA ALA A 73 1.25 18.97 -8.40
C ALA A 73 0.64 19.08 -6.99
N ASP A 74 -0.14 18.09 -6.56
CA ASP A 74 -0.72 18.04 -5.21
C ASP A 74 0.38 17.84 -4.15
N MET A 75 1.37 17.01 -4.47
CA MET A 75 2.56 16.85 -3.62
C MET A 75 3.35 18.15 -3.47
N ASP A 76 3.53 18.91 -4.56
CA ASP A 76 4.22 20.19 -4.51
C ASP A 76 3.40 21.25 -3.76
N LYS A 77 2.07 21.24 -3.91
CA LYS A 77 1.13 22.07 -3.14
C LYS A 77 1.22 21.78 -1.64
N PHE A 78 1.21 20.50 -1.24
CA PHE A 78 1.34 20.08 0.15
C PHE A 78 2.68 20.54 0.76
N LYS A 79 3.79 20.36 0.04
CA LYS A 79 5.13 20.82 0.47
C LYS A 79 5.17 22.34 0.64
N LEU A 80 4.56 23.09 -0.27
CA LEU A 80 4.47 24.55 -0.17
C LEU A 80 3.67 24.97 1.07
N ILE A 81 2.52 24.34 1.32
CA ILE A 81 1.70 24.62 2.51
C ILE A 81 2.51 24.41 3.79
N LYS A 82 3.19 23.27 3.92
CA LYS A 82 4.04 22.99 5.09
C LYS A 82 5.18 24.00 5.25
N LYS A 83 5.79 24.43 4.16
CA LYS A 83 6.90 25.40 4.17
C LYS A 83 6.46 26.79 4.62
N GLU A 84 5.35 27.29 4.07
CA GLU A 84 4.88 28.66 4.33
C GLU A 84 4.04 28.78 5.61
N LEU A 85 3.41 27.67 6.03
CA LEU A 85 2.53 27.59 7.19
C LEU A 85 2.93 26.41 8.10
N PRO A 86 4.08 26.48 8.79
CA PRO A 86 4.62 25.37 9.58
C PRO A 86 3.75 24.99 10.79
N ASP A 87 2.96 25.93 11.31
CA ASP A 87 2.09 25.72 12.48
C ASP A 87 0.72 25.12 12.12
N VAL A 88 0.43 24.92 10.83
CA VAL A 88 -0.83 24.35 10.37
C VAL A 88 -0.81 22.83 10.49
N ASP A 89 -1.82 22.29 11.19
CA ASP A 89 -2.07 20.86 11.32
C ASP A 89 -2.69 20.32 10.02
N VAL A 90 -1.83 19.95 9.09
CA VAL A 90 -2.19 19.39 7.78
C VAL A 90 -1.54 18.04 7.56
N ILE A 91 -2.35 17.08 7.09
CA ILE A 91 -1.92 15.75 6.67
C ILE A 91 -2.15 15.61 5.15
N ALA A 92 -1.36 14.78 4.50
CA ALA A 92 -1.63 14.36 3.13
C ALA A 92 -1.94 12.85 3.05
N LEU A 93 -2.86 12.49 2.18
CA LEU A 93 -3.26 11.12 1.84
C LEU A 93 -3.07 10.89 0.35
N GLY A 94 -2.22 9.96 -0.05
CA GLY A 94 -1.97 9.67 -1.47
C GLY A 94 -2.01 8.19 -1.81
N HIS A 95 -2.01 7.89 -3.10
CA HIS A 95 -1.93 6.53 -3.65
C HIS A 95 -0.50 6.12 -4.03
N SER A 96 -0.20 4.82 -3.97
CA SER A 96 1.03 4.26 -4.54
C SER A 96 1.05 4.46 -6.06
N LYS A 97 2.17 4.93 -6.64
CA LYS A 97 2.36 5.07 -8.09
C LYS A 97 2.27 3.73 -8.86
N TYR A 98 2.16 2.60 -8.17
CA TYR A 98 1.98 1.26 -8.75
C TYR A 98 0.52 0.82 -8.71
N ALA A 99 -0.36 1.57 -9.39
CA ALA A 99 -1.82 1.37 -9.43
C ALA A 99 -2.30 0.07 -10.14
N ALA A 100 -1.40 -0.85 -10.50
CA ALA A 100 -1.74 -1.95 -11.41
C ALA A 100 -2.06 -3.30 -10.74
N LYS A 101 -1.88 -3.49 -9.42
CA LYS A 101 -1.97 -4.85 -8.84
C LYS A 101 -2.59 -5.04 -7.45
N VAL A 102 -3.15 -4.02 -6.80
CA VAL A 102 -3.86 -4.20 -5.53
C VAL A 102 -5.09 -3.30 -5.52
N ASN A 103 -6.20 -3.77 -4.92
CA ASN A 103 -7.38 -2.95 -4.71
C ASN A 103 -6.96 -1.60 -4.10
N GLU A 104 -7.22 -0.50 -4.80
CA GLU A 104 -6.73 0.86 -4.51
C GLU A 104 -7.04 1.39 -3.09
N LEU A 105 -7.96 0.73 -2.38
CA LEU A 105 -8.32 1.05 -0.99
C LEU A 105 -7.20 0.71 0.01
N ASP A 106 -6.28 -0.20 -0.33
CA ASP A 106 -5.32 -0.76 0.64
C ASP A 106 -4.03 0.07 0.81
N SER A 107 -3.86 1.18 0.10
CA SER A 107 -2.61 1.96 0.13
C SER A 107 -2.85 3.47 0.29
N LEU A 108 -3.34 3.86 1.46
CA LEU A 108 -3.35 5.24 1.93
C LEU A 108 -2.00 5.56 2.60
N PHE A 109 -1.21 6.44 1.99
CA PHE A 109 0.02 6.94 2.61
C PHE A 109 -0.25 8.17 3.44
N PHE A 110 0.11 8.12 4.72
CA PHE A 110 0.01 9.25 5.64
C PHE A 110 1.30 10.06 5.62
N TYR A 111 1.21 11.34 5.27
CA TYR A 111 2.32 12.28 5.39
C TYR A 111 2.10 13.20 6.59
N ASP A 112 2.84 12.96 7.68
CA ASP A 112 2.94 13.85 8.84
C ASP A 112 4.39 14.29 9.05
N SER A 113 4.56 15.58 9.30
CA SER A 113 5.85 16.25 9.44
C SER A 113 6.17 16.63 10.89
N ASN A 114 5.31 16.30 11.86
CA ASN A 114 5.60 16.62 13.26
C ASN A 114 6.74 15.79 13.87
N HIS A 115 7.28 14.80 13.14
CA HIS A 115 8.58 14.19 13.41
C HIS A 115 9.42 14.09 12.14
N SER A 116 10.73 14.30 12.28
CA SER A 116 11.80 14.30 11.28
C SER A 116 12.03 12.95 10.57
N SER A 117 11.02 12.11 10.49
CA SER A 117 11.04 10.77 9.93
C SER A 117 10.08 10.70 8.76
N HIS A 118 10.52 11.18 7.60
CA HIS A 118 9.84 10.91 6.33
C HIS A 118 9.76 9.39 6.18
N SER A 119 8.62 8.77 6.46
CA SER A 119 8.45 7.34 6.25
C SER A 119 8.18 7.11 4.76
N GLY A 120 9.00 6.29 4.13
CA GLY A 120 8.86 5.89 2.74
C GLY A 120 8.49 4.41 2.65
N SER A 121 7.89 4.02 1.53
CA SER A 121 7.70 2.63 1.16
C SER A 121 8.37 2.36 -0.18
N ILE A 122 9.02 1.21 -0.30
CA ILE A 122 9.49 0.68 -1.59
C ILE A 122 8.87 -0.70 -1.84
N PHE A 123 8.46 -0.94 -3.08
CA PHE A 123 7.99 -2.23 -3.55
C PHE A 123 9.06 -2.87 -4.43
N ILE A 124 9.37 -4.13 -4.17
CA ILE A 124 10.29 -4.92 -4.97
C ILE A 124 9.54 -6.12 -5.53
N GLU A 125 9.29 -6.07 -6.83
CA GLU A 125 8.78 -7.18 -7.64
C GLU A 125 9.82 -7.45 -8.73
N ASP A 126 10.42 -8.64 -8.71
CA ASP A 126 11.44 -9.04 -9.68
C ASP A 126 11.30 -10.54 -9.93
N PRO A 127 11.29 -11.02 -11.19
CA PRO A 127 11.15 -12.45 -11.50
C PRO A 127 12.20 -13.35 -10.83
N SER A 128 13.36 -12.79 -10.45
CA SER A 128 14.40 -13.51 -9.71
C SER A 128 14.12 -13.65 -8.21
N LEU A 129 13.05 -13.04 -7.69
CA LEU A 129 12.53 -13.27 -6.34
C LEU A 129 11.50 -14.40 -6.38
N ALA A 130 11.95 -15.55 -6.88
CA ALA A 130 11.16 -16.76 -6.97
C ALA A 130 11.87 -17.89 -6.24
N PHE A 131 11.10 -18.86 -5.77
CA PHE A 131 11.62 -20.11 -5.22
C PHE A 131 10.73 -21.27 -5.65
N ASP A 132 11.36 -22.41 -5.81
CA ASP A 132 10.72 -23.67 -6.17
C ASP A 132 10.56 -24.53 -4.92
N TYR A 133 9.41 -25.17 -4.77
CA TYR A 133 9.17 -26.09 -3.66
C TYR A 133 8.20 -27.19 -4.06
N ALA A 134 8.26 -28.30 -3.33
CA ALA A 134 7.25 -29.34 -3.36
C ALA A 134 6.43 -29.30 -2.07
N HIS A 135 5.16 -29.72 -2.11
CA HIS A 135 4.31 -29.77 -0.92
C HIS A 135 3.19 -30.81 -1.03
N ILE A 136 2.57 -31.10 0.12
CA ILE A 136 1.34 -31.90 0.24
C ILE A 136 0.41 -31.20 1.23
N LEU A 137 -0.86 -31.05 0.85
CA LEU A 137 -1.96 -30.58 1.70
C LEU A 137 -3.04 -31.68 1.75
N PRO A 138 -2.97 -32.61 2.72
CA PRO A 138 -3.80 -33.82 2.74
C PRO A 138 -5.31 -33.59 2.65
N GLN A 139 -5.80 -32.50 3.25
CA GLN A 139 -7.22 -32.17 3.31
C GLN A 139 -7.73 -31.34 2.12
N VAL A 140 -6.89 -31.12 1.10
CA VAL A 140 -7.22 -30.30 -0.07
C VAL A 140 -7.17 -31.17 -1.31
N GLU A 141 -8.32 -31.40 -1.95
CA GLU A 141 -8.46 -32.37 -3.06
C GLU A 141 -7.37 -32.22 -4.15
N LYS A 142 -7.19 -31.01 -4.70
CA LYS A 142 -6.20 -30.73 -5.75
C LYS A 142 -4.75 -30.75 -5.28
N CYS A 143 -4.50 -30.58 -3.99
CA CYS A 143 -3.15 -30.49 -3.41
C CYS A 143 -2.80 -31.66 -2.48
N SER A 144 -3.64 -32.69 -2.44
CA SER A 144 -3.51 -33.89 -1.60
C SER A 144 -2.41 -34.84 -2.08
N ILE A 145 -2.02 -34.74 -3.36
CA ILE A 145 -0.95 -35.52 -3.97
C ILE A 145 0.32 -34.67 -3.98
N LEU A 146 1.49 -35.29 -3.77
CA LEU A 146 2.78 -34.61 -3.87
C LEU A 146 2.96 -33.96 -5.25
N HIS A 147 3.19 -32.65 -5.25
CA HIS A 147 3.48 -31.86 -6.43
C HIS A 147 4.33 -30.65 -6.03
N GLY A 148 4.73 -29.84 -7.01
CA GLY A 148 5.52 -28.63 -6.77
C GLY A 148 5.03 -27.41 -7.52
N HIS A 149 5.56 -26.27 -7.11
CA HIS A 149 5.27 -24.96 -7.66
C HIS A 149 6.54 -24.11 -7.71
N THR A 150 6.53 -23.16 -8.64
CA THR A 150 7.38 -21.96 -8.58
C THR A 150 6.52 -20.83 -8.00
N SER A 151 6.97 -20.21 -6.91
CA SER A 151 6.30 -19.03 -6.33
C SER A 151 7.16 -17.80 -6.44
N THR A 152 6.57 -16.69 -6.88
CA THR A 152 7.21 -15.38 -6.92
C THR A 152 6.75 -14.53 -5.74
N VAL A 153 7.66 -13.80 -5.12
CA VAL A 153 7.39 -12.97 -3.94
C VAL A 153 7.48 -11.48 -4.31
N MET A 154 6.46 -10.73 -3.89
CA MET A 154 6.49 -9.27 -3.87
C MET A 154 6.76 -8.83 -2.43
N VAL A 155 7.71 -7.92 -2.25
CA VAL A 155 8.08 -7.41 -0.92
C VAL A 155 7.83 -5.91 -0.87
N GLU A 156 7.09 -5.47 0.15
CA GLU A 156 6.98 -4.07 0.53
C GLU A 156 7.88 -3.82 1.75
N ILE A 157 8.70 -2.77 1.68
CA ILE A 157 9.55 -2.32 2.79
C ILE A 157 9.15 -0.91 3.16
N ILE A 158 8.62 -0.75 4.37
CA ILE A 158 8.20 0.53 4.93
C ILE A 158 9.20 0.92 6.02
N GLY A 159 9.73 2.15 5.95
CA GLY A 159 10.69 2.62 6.94
C GLY A 159 10.99 4.10 6.83
N GLN A 160 11.75 4.62 7.81
CA GLN A 160 12.19 6.00 7.79
C GLN A 160 13.24 6.21 6.69
N MET A 161 13.09 7.27 5.92
CA MET A 161 14.03 7.61 4.86
C MET A 161 15.28 8.28 5.43
N THR A 162 16.44 7.73 5.10
CA THR A 162 17.75 8.33 5.36
C THR A 162 18.39 8.63 4.01
N ASN A 163 18.83 9.87 3.77
CA ASN A 163 19.39 10.30 2.47
C ASN A 163 18.48 9.97 1.27
N ASN A 164 17.17 10.20 1.42
CA ASN A 164 16.14 9.90 0.43
C ASN A 164 15.95 8.41 0.05
N LEU A 165 16.46 7.48 0.87
CA LEU A 165 16.29 6.04 0.67
C LEU A 165 15.72 5.40 1.94
N VAL A 166 14.82 4.43 1.77
CA VAL A 166 14.40 3.52 2.87
C VAL A 166 15.50 2.48 3.10
N ILE A 167 15.97 1.88 2.02
CA ILE A 167 17.09 0.95 1.92
C ILE A 167 17.60 0.98 0.47
N ASP A 168 18.87 0.65 0.25
CA ASP A 168 19.39 0.47 -1.11
C ASP A 168 18.72 -0.74 -1.81
N PHE A 169 18.34 -0.57 -3.08
CA PHE A 169 17.64 -1.63 -3.83
C PHE A 169 18.47 -2.91 -3.99
N SER A 170 19.79 -2.80 -4.14
CA SER A 170 20.67 -3.95 -4.29
C SER A 170 20.81 -4.71 -2.97
N GLU A 171 20.90 -3.99 -1.85
CA GLU A 171 20.94 -4.57 -0.50
C GLU A 171 19.62 -5.28 -0.17
N ALA A 172 18.48 -4.61 -0.41
CA ALA A 172 17.17 -5.21 -0.20
C ALA A 172 16.97 -6.48 -1.04
N LYS A 173 17.30 -6.45 -2.33
CA LYS A 173 17.24 -7.64 -3.20
C LYS A 173 18.14 -8.76 -2.70
N LYS A 174 19.33 -8.45 -2.19
CA LYS A 174 20.24 -9.44 -1.62
C LYS A 174 19.61 -10.12 -0.40
N ILE A 175 19.11 -9.35 0.57
CA ILE A 175 18.48 -9.89 1.78
C ILE A 175 17.28 -10.78 1.43
N ILE A 176 16.43 -10.32 0.51
CA ILE A 176 15.26 -11.10 0.06
C ILE A 176 15.72 -12.40 -0.59
N LYS A 177 16.68 -12.35 -1.53
CA LYS A 177 17.21 -13.56 -2.19
C LYS A 177 17.85 -14.53 -1.21
N ASP A 178 18.68 -14.04 -0.29
CA ASP A 178 19.32 -14.87 0.73
C ASP A 178 18.27 -15.58 1.60
N THR A 179 17.15 -14.90 1.90
CA THR A 179 16.03 -15.49 2.63
C THR A 179 15.30 -16.55 1.81
N LEU A 180 14.99 -16.26 0.53
CA LEU A 180 14.30 -17.21 -0.36
C LEU A 180 15.15 -18.46 -0.61
N ASN A 181 16.47 -18.33 -0.71
CA ASN A 181 17.39 -19.46 -0.91
C ASN A 181 17.33 -20.50 0.22
N VAL A 182 16.96 -20.11 1.44
CA VAL A 182 16.79 -21.05 2.57
C VAL A 182 15.66 -22.04 2.31
N ILE A 183 14.59 -21.56 1.67
CA ILE A 183 13.36 -22.31 1.42
C ILE A 183 13.27 -22.84 -0.02
N ASP A 184 14.18 -22.41 -0.90
CA ASP A 184 14.26 -22.85 -2.28
C ASP A 184 14.70 -24.32 -2.40
N HIS A 185 14.08 -25.02 -3.36
CA HIS A 185 14.23 -26.45 -3.58
C HIS A 185 14.00 -27.30 -2.32
N LYS A 186 13.01 -26.93 -1.52
CA LYS A 186 12.62 -27.67 -0.30
C LYS A 186 11.26 -28.35 -0.45
N PHE A 187 11.04 -29.35 0.41
CA PHE A 187 9.73 -29.95 0.61
C PHE A 187 9.05 -29.31 1.81
N PHE A 188 7.87 -28.73 1.61
CA PHE A 188 7.06 -28.13 2.66
C PHE A 188 6.01 -29.11 3.14
N ILE A 189 6.03 -29.33 4.45
CA ILE A 189 4.98 -30.09 5.14
C ILE A 189 4.72 -29.47 6.49
N ASN A 190 3.44 -29.45 6.88
CA ASN A 190 3.05 -28.94 8.18
C ASN A 190 3.58 -29.88 9.28
N LYS A 191 4.27 -29.31 10.28
CA LYS A 191 4.80 -30.07 11.43
C LYS A 191 3.76 -30.90 12.17
N LYS A 192 2.47 -30.56 12.08
CA LYS A 192 1.39 -31.37 12.68
C LYS A 192 1.33 -32.81 12.14
N TYR A 193 1.92 -33.07 10.97
CA TYR A 193 1.98 -34.40 10.37
C TYR A 193 3.30 -35.13 10.69
N LEU A 194 4.23 -34.48 11.39
CA LEU A 194 5.45 -35.11 11.86
C LEU A 194 5.14 -36.01 13.05
N GLN A 195 5.40 -37.31 12.90
CA GLN A 195 5.21 -38.29 13.97
C GLN A 195 6.46 -38.37 14.85
N ASN A 196 7.63 -38.47 14.22
CA ASN A 196 8.93 -38.40 14.85
C ASN A 196 10.00 -38.06 13.82
N GLU A 197 11.20 -37.77 14.30
CA GLU A 197 12.39 -37.51 13.50
C GLU A 197 13.59 -38.22 14.13
N ASP A 198 14.54 -38.62 13.29
CA ASP A 198 15.87 -39.04 13.71
C ASP A 198 16.92 -38.15 13.03
N ASP A 199 18.21 -38.47 13.20
CA ASP A 199 19.32 -37.67 12.66
C ASP A 199 19.32 -37.54 11.12
N LEU A 200 18.57 -38.40 10.41
CA LEU A 200 18.57 -38.50 8.95
C LEU A 200 17.18 -38.36 8.32
N TYR A 201 16.10 -38.67 9.05
CA TYR A 201 14.77 -38.83 8.50
C TYR A 201 13.69 -38.13 9.32
N TYR A 202 12.70 -37.61 8.59
CA TYR A 202 11.43 -37.15 9.16
C TYR A 202 10.36 -38.18 8.81
N PHE A 203 9.65 -38.70 9.80
CA PHE A 203 8.54 -39.62 9.59
C PHE A 203 7.23 -38.85 9.60
N ILE A 204 6.59 -38.81 8.44
CA ILE A 204 5.35 -38.06 8.21
C ILE A 204 4.18 -39.04 8.10
N SER A 205 3.07 -38.75 8.80
CA SER A 205 1.82 -39.48 8.66
C SER A 205 0.61 -38.56 8.78
N PHE A 206 -0.40 -38.82 7.96
CA PHE A 206 -1.66 -38.13 7.93
C PHE A 206 -2.72 -39.03 7.30
N ASP A 207 -3.99 -38.80 7.67
CA ASP A 207 -5.11 -39.40 6.95
C ASP A 207 -5.23 -38.74 5.58
N GLY A 208 -5.35 -39.57 4.55
CA GLY A 208 -5.67 -39.10 3.20
C GLY A 208 -7.12 -38.63 3.09
N PRO A 209 -7.48 -37.95 1.98
CA PRO A 209 -8.88 -37.69 1.65
C PRO A 209 -9.68 -38.97 1.45
#